data_AF-A0A8J6HMZ7-F1
#
_entry.id   AF-A0A8J6HMZ7-F1
#
_cell.length_a   1.000
_cell.length_b   1.000
_cell.length_c   1.000
_cell.angle_alpha   90.00
_cell.angle_beta   90.00
_cell.angle_gamma   90.00
#
_symmetry.space_group_name_H-M   'P 1'
#
loop_
_entity.id
_entity.type
_entity.pdbx_description
1 polymer ?
#
loop_
_entity_poly.entity_id
_entity_poly.type
_entity_poly.pdbx_seq_one_letter_code
_entity_poly.pdbx_strand_id
1 'polypeptide(L)'
;MLEVFVTCLNRYANFLEEKKSKQDNGRDYVIPVGQEKLGGLIVEAITLLLAGNGANANVLRECGGAKCVQELVQYSECRYAALGIIKELVLTTGGDDDMAQLLTTLHAAPRTALQLKIDILEALRLCLKESHRTRTVFRKVNGFVYVTSVLVALEGKLCTIETNPEILNLLQLVFHTISTAMRFEPANAKFFYHEICKTSLCDTLRLLGCFTSEKVDALAECDVEPQSSDLQDVYHKLFVGSITNPELTDAVCPSLSYATLVYRLLYDLALDLFDKPNLNTGVLMKSPSLSRQASIEPQINTSGKRSNVNSLNLNPPIPDPIIVHPGVVVAMLQLLPCIKSENHDVSLTLQLYVSEVIKSLVRSERNQQDRFRSKTRTTLCMVLFSTCWSVLLLKLSNPQISGIFSGWEIHFVVYL
;
A
#
# COMPACT_ATOMS: atom_id res chain seq x y z
N MET A 1 -39.08 -4.81 17.32
CA MET A 1 -37.87 -4.75 18.16
C MET A 1 -36.78 -3.88 17.53
N LEU A 2 -36.31 -4.17 16.31
CA LEU A 2 -35.31 -3.35 15.61
C LEU A 2 -35.74 -1.88 15.44
N GLU A 3 -37.01 -1.62 15.12
CA GLU A 3 -37.55 -0.25 15.05
C GLU A 3 -37.39 0.54 16.36
N VAL A 4 -37.56 -0.13 17.51
CA VAL A 4 -37.34 0.47 18.83
C VAL A 4 -35.86 0.78 19.02
N PHE A 5 -34.97 -0.13 18.60
CA PHE A 5 -33.53 0.12 18.65
C PHE A 5 -33.11 1.27 17.74
N VAL A 6 -33.69 1.42 16.56
CA VAL A 6 -33.45 2.57 15.67
C VAL A 6 -33.93 3.87 16.33
N THR A 7 -35.08 3.86 17.00
CA THR A 7 -35.56 5.03 17.74
C THR A 7 -34.58 5.44 18.84
N CYS A 8 -34.09 4.47 19.61
CA CYS A 8 -33.11 4.73 20.64
C CYS A 8 -31.74 5.15 20.07
N LEU A 9 -31.35 4.62 18.91
CA LEU A 9 -30.12 4.98 18.21
C LEU A 9 -30.17 6.44 17.72
N ASN A 10 -31.29 6.87 17.13
CA ASN A 10 -31.50 8.27 16.75
C ASN A 10 -31.43 9.20 17.97
N ARG A 11 -32.04 8.80 19.10
CA ARG A 11 -31.92 9.55 20.34
C ARG A 11 -30.48 9.66 20.81
N TYR A 12 -29.71 8.58 20.71
CA TYR A 12 -28.28 8.58 21.05
C TYR A 12 -27.47 9.48 20.11
N ALA A 13 -27.73 9.43 18.80
CA ALA A 13 -27.12 10.31 17.81
C ALA A 13 -27.38 11.80 18.13
N ASN A 14 -28.61 12.16 18.50
CA ASN A 14 -28.95 13.53 18.90
C ASN A 14 -28.14 13.99 20.13
N PHE A 15 -27.93 13.13 21.13
CA PHE A 15 -27.09 13.47 22.28
C PHE A 15 -25.62 13.71 21.89
N LEU A 16 -25.08 12.94 20.95
CA LEU A 16 -23.73 13.13 20.45
C LEU A 16 -23.59 14.39 19.59
N GLU A 17 -24.60 14.70 18.79
CA GLU A 17 -24.65 15.93 18.01
C GLU A 17 -24.71 17.16 18.92
N GLU A 18 -25.59 17.15 19.92
CA GLU A 18 -25.66 18.20 20.93
C GLU A 18 -24.33 18.36 21.67
N LYS A 19 -23.71 17.24 22.07
CA LYS A 19 -22.39 17.25 22.73
C LYS A 19 -21.34 17.92 21.85
N LYS A 20 -21.23 17.51 20.59
CA LYS A 20 -20.28 18.06 19.62
C LYS A 20 -20.53 19.55 19.39
N SER A 21 -21.77 19.95 19.16
CA SER A 21 -22.16 21.35 18.97
C SER A 21 -21.81 22.23 20.18
N LYS A 22 -21.99 21.72 21.41
CA LYS A 22 -21.61 22.46 22.63
C LYS A 22 -20.09 22.52 22.81
N GLN A 23 -19.37 21.45 22.53
CA GLN A 23 -17.90 21.41 22.59
C GLN A 23 -17.27 22.36 21.57
N ASP A 24 -17.80 22.43 20.35
CA ASP A 24 -17.35 23.38 19.33
C ASP A 24 -17.55 24.84 19.77
N ASN A 25 -18.53 25.10 20.64
CA ASN A 25 -18.80 26.40 21.27
C ASN A 25 -18.04 26.61 22.60
N GLY A 26 -17.09 25.73 22.94
CA GLY A 26 -16.29 25.82 24.16
C GLY A 26 -17.07 25.57 25.45
N ARG A 27 -18.21 24.86 25.37
CA ARG A 27 -19.05 24.53 26.53
C ARG A 27 -19.01 23.03 26.80
N ASP A 28 -18.89 22.68 28.07
CA ASP A 28 -19.04 21.30 28.50
C ASP A 28 -20.50 20.84 28.35
N TYR A 29 -20.67 19.64 27.81
CA TYR A 29 -21.95 18.96 27.73
C TYR A 29 -21.79 17.54 28.27
N VAL A 30 -22.60 17.24 29.28
CA VAL A 30 -22.66 15.92 29.89
C VAL A 30 -23.93 15.24 29.40
N ILE A 31 -23.76 14.13 28.68
CA ILE A 31 -24.87 13.29 28.25
C ILE A 31 -25.65 12.83 29.50
N PRO A 32 -27.00 12.81 29.47
CA PRO A 32 -27.79 12.39 30.63
C PRO A 32 -27.38 11.01 31.15
N VAL A 33 -27.35 10.85 32.48
CA VAL A 33 -26.87 9.64 33.15
C VAL A 33 -27.54 8.39 32.58
N GLY A 34 -26.72 7.41 32.21
CA GLY A 34 -27.18 6.13 31.67
C GLY A 34 -27.50 6.11 30.18
N GLN A 35 -27.63 7.26 29.50
CA GLN A 35 -27.91 7.27 28.06
C GLN A 35 -26.72 6.81 27.22
N GLU A 36 -25.49 7.12 27.63
CA GLU A 36 -24.27 6.63 26.97
C GLU A 36 -24.15 5.11 27.06
N LYS A 37 -24.37 4.55 28.26
CA LYS A 37 -24.40 3.09 28.47
C LYS A 37 -25.50 2.43 27.66
N LEU A 38 -26.70 3.02 27.63
CA LEU A 38 -27.82 2.53 26.84
C LEU A 38 -27.47 2.55 25.34
N GLY A 39 -26.90 3.65 24.84
CA GLY A 39 -26.43 3.77 23.45
C GLY A 39 -25.44 2.69 23.07
N GLY A 40 -24.42 2.46 23.92
CA GLY A 40 -23.46 1.37 23.73
C GLY A 40 -24.11 -0.01 23.63
N LEU A 41 -25.01 -0.33 24.57
CA LEU A 41 -25.75 -1.60 24.58
C LEU A 41 -26.64 -1.78 23.34
N ILE A 42 -27.26 -0.70 22.84
CA ILE A 42 -28.08 -0.74 21.63
C ILE A 42 -27.22 -1.07 20.41
N VAL A 43 -26.07 -0.41 20.27
CA VAL A 43 -25.17 -0.63 19.13
C VAL A 43 -24.63 -2.07 19.12
N GLU A 44 -24.27 -2.60 20.28
CA GLU A 44 -23.86 -4.00 20.44
C GLU A 44 -25.00 -4.97 20.10
N ALA A 45 -26.21 -4.73 20.63
CA ALA A 45 -27.38 -5.55 20.35
C ALA A 45 -27.76 -5.54 18.87
N ILE A 46 -27.69 -4.39 18.19
CA ILE A 46 -27.91 -4.29 16.74
C ILE A 46 -26.87 -5.13 16.01
N THR A 47 -25.59 -5.00 16.33
CA THR A 47 -24.51 -5.76 15.69
C THR A 47 -24.78 -7.27 15.77
N LEU A 48 -25.17 -7.77 16.96
CA LEU A 48 -25.51 -9.18 17.17
C LEU A 48 -26.76 -9.62 16.39
N LEU A 49 -27.77 -8.76 16.28
CA LEU A 49 -28.99 -9.06 15.53
C LEU A 49 -28.75 -9.09 14.01
N LEU A 50 -27.78 -8.34 13.50
CA LEU A 50 -27.46 -8.30 12.08
C LEU A 50 -26.52 -9.43 11.64
N ALA A 51 -25.71 -9.95 12.55
CA ALA A 51 -24.71 -10.97 12.26
C ALA A 51 -25.31 -12.17 11.51
N GLY A 52 -24.97 -12.28 10.23
CA GLY A 52 -25.47 -13.35 9.34
C GLY A 52 -26.98 -13.29 9.02
N ASN A 53 -27.69 -12.22 9.38
CA ASN A 53 -29.13 -12.10 9.20
C ASN A 53 -29.52 -10.95 8.24
N GLY A 54 -29.65 -11.29 6.95
CA GLY A 54 -30.04 -10.33 5.92
C GLY A 54 -31.46 -9.75 6.07
N ALA A 55 -32.39 -10.47 6.69
CA ALA A 55 -33.74 -9.95 6.92
C ALA A 55 -33.72 -8.82 7.95
N ASN A 56 -32.97 -8.99 9.04
CA ASN A 56 -32.78 -7.95 10.04
C ASN A 56 -32.06 -6.72 9.47
N ALA A 57 -31.07 -6.94 8.58
CA ALA A 57 -30.40 -5.84 7.89
C ALA A 57 -31.37 -5.03 7.00
N ASN A 58 -32.28 -5.70 6.29
CA ASN A 58 -33.30 -5.01 5.50
C ASN A 58 -34.26 -4.20 6.37
N VAL A 59 -34.75 -4.78 7.47
CA VAL A 59 -35.60 -4.05 8.43
C VAL A 59 -34.87 -2.83 8.99
N LEU A 60 -33.57 -2.94 9.33
CA LEU A 60 -32.80 -1.80 9.81
C LEU A 60 -32.70 -0.69 8.75
N ARG A 61 -32.52 -1.03 7.48
CA ARG A 61 -32.50 -0.07 6.37
C ARG A 61 -33.85 0.62 6.19
N GLU A 62 -34.94 -0.15 6.18
CA GLU A 62 -36.31 0.34 6.01
C GLU A 62 -36.71 1.30 7.14
N CYS A 63 -36.28 1.03 8.37
CA CYS A 63 -36.49 1.92 9.51
C CYS A 63 -35.56 3.15 9.50
N GLY A 64 -34.67 3.31 8.53
CA GLY A 64 -33.71 4.43 8.46
C GLY A 64 -32.48 4.27 9.38
N GLY A 65 -32.32 3.12 10.05
CA GLY A 65 -31.22 2.85 10.95
C GLY A 65 -29.86 2.88 10.26
N ALA A 66 -29.75 2.41 9.01
CA ALA A 66 -28.50 2.45 8.26
C ALA A 66 -27.96 3.87 8.09
N LYS A 67 -28.82 4.86 7.81
CA LYS A 67 -28.44 6.28 7.69
C LYS A 67 -27.96 6.84 9.03
N CYS A 68 -28.70 6.57 10.10
CA CYS A 68 -28.33 6.98 11.45
C CYS A 68 -26.96 6.40 11.86
N VAL A 69 -26.69 5.12 11.57
CA VAL A 69 -25.39 4.50 11.87
C VAL A 69 -24.25 5.15 11.08
N GLN A 70 -24.47 5.52 9.80
CA GLN A 70 -23.48 6.22 9.00
C GLN A 70 -23.12 7.60 9.59
N GLU A 71 -24.12 8.33 10.09
CA GLU A 71 -23.91 9.61 10.79
C GLU A 71 -23.13 9.45 12.09
N LEU A 72 -23.24 8.29 12.76
CA LEU A 72 -22.53 8.01 14.00
C LEU A 72 -21.02 7.80 13.82
N VAL A 73 -20.56 7.49 12.60
CA VAL A 73 -19.13 7.19 12.32
C VAL A 73 -18.22 8.39 12.65
N GLN A 74 -18.72 9.62 12.57
CA GLN A 74 -17.92 10.81 12.86
C GLN A 74 -17.55 10.93 14.36
N TYR A 75 -18.29 10.30 15.28
CA TYR A 75 -18.09 10.43 16.73
C TYR A 75 -17.17 9.33 17.26
N SER A 76 -16.03 9.73 17.82
CA SER A 76 -14.98 8.83 18.34
C SER A 76 -15.47 7.79 19.35
N GLU A 77 -16.45 8.16 20.18
CA GLU A 77 -16.93 7.40 21.32
C GLU A 77 -17.68 6.12 20.91
N CYS A 78 -18.34 6.14 19.75
CA CYS A 78 -19.09 5.00 19.24
C CYS A 78 -18.65 4.54 17.84
N ARG A 79 -17.65 5.20 17.24
CA ARG A 79 -17.21 4.94 15.87
C ARG A 79 -16.93 3.46 15.60
N TYR A 80 -16.16 2.80 16.47
CA TYR A 80 -15.82 1.40 16.31
C TYR A 80 -17.07 0.51 16.24
N ALA A 81 -18.03 0.77 17.13
CA ALA A 81 -19.26 0.01 17.22
C ALA A 81 -20.20 0.31 16.04
N ALA A 82 -20.28 1.57 15.58
CA ALA A 82 -21.01 1.96 14.37
C ALA A 82 -20.43 1.31 13.10
N LEU A 83 -19.10 1.28 12.97
CA LEU A 83 -18.41 0.60 11.87
C LEU A 83 -18.64 -0.92 11.90
N GLY A 84 -18.77 -1.52 13.09
CA GLY A 84 -19.18 -2.91 13.25
C GLY A 84 -20.56 -3.19 12.65
N ILE A 85 -21.55 -2.32 12.89
CA ILE A 85 -22.87 -2.41 12.27
C ILE A 85 -22.77 -2.25 10.74
N ILE A 86 -22.04 -1.24 10.26
CA ILE A 86 -21.88 -1.00 8.82
C ILE A 86 -21.24 -2.21 8.13
N LYS A 87 -20.24 -2.84 8.77
CA LYS A 87 -19.65 -4.09 8.27
C LYS A 87 -20.75 -5.14 8.03
N GLU A 88 -21.59 -5.42 9.04
CA GLU A 88 -22.66 -6.41 8.89
C GLU A 88 -23.65 -6.02 7.78
N LEU A 89 -24.00 -4.74 7.64
CA LEU A 89 -24.84 -4.27 6.54
C LEU A 89 -24.20 -4.53 5.18
N VAL A 90 -22.93 -4.16 5.00
CA VAL A 90 -22.17 -4.34 3.75
C VAL A 90 -22.08 -5.81 3.32
N LEU A 91 -22.06 -6.76 4.27
CA LEU A 91 -22.00 -8.19 3.98
C LEU A 91 -23.32 -8.78 3.48
N THR A 92 -24.45 -8.09 3.70
CA THR A 92 -25.78 -8.58 3.31
C THR A 92 -26.17 -8.18 1.89
N THR A 93 -27.32 -8.67 1.43
CA THR A 93 -27.88 -8.27 0.14
C THR A 93 -28.41 -6.85 0.18
N GLY A 94 -27.94 -5.99 -0.73
CA GLY A 94 -28.21 -4.55 -0.71
C GLY A 94 -27.09 -3.71 -0.08
N GLY A 95 -25.99 -4.32 0.38
CA GLY A 95 -24.85 -3.62 0.98
C GLY A 95 -24.05 -2.70 0.03
N ASP A 96 -24.43 -2.61 -1.24
CA ASP A 96 -23.81 -1.74 -2.24
C ASP A 96 -23.91 -0.26 -1.83
N ASP A 97 -25.10 0.17 -1.42
CA ASP A 97 -25.36 1.55 -0.98
C ASP A 97 -24.66 1.84 0.36
N ASP A 98 -24.63 0.87 1.28
CA ASP A 98 -23.97 1.01 2.57
C ASP A 98 -22.44 1.19 2.42
N MET A 99 -21.82 0.44 1.51
CA MET A 99 -20.39 0.59 1.20
C MET A 99 -20.13 1.93 0.47
N ALA A 100 -20.98 2.31 -0.49
CA ALA A 100 -20.86 3.58 -1.19
C ALA A 100 -20.94 4.76 -0.23
N GLN A 101 -21.87 4.72 0.73
CA GLN A 101 -22.00 5.76 1.75
C GLN A 101 -20.78 5.80 2.68
N LEU A 102 -20.25 4.64 3.10
CA LEU A 102 -19.04 4.56 3.92
C LEU A 102 -17.83 5.22 3.21
N LEU A 103 -17.66 4.94 1.92
CA LEU A 103 -16.60 5.53 1.10
C LEU A 103 -16.81 7.04 0.86
N THR A 104 -18.06 7.47 0.74
CA THR A 104 -18.41 8.89 0.67
C THR A 104 -18.03 9.61 1.97
N THR A 105 -18.33 9.01 3.13
CA THR A 105 -17.91 9.51 4.44
C THR A 105 -16.38 9.60 4.55
N LEU A 106 -15.65 8.59 4.07
CA LEU A 106 -14.18 8.60 4.03
C LEU A 106 -13.62 9.79 3.24
N HIS A 107 -14.23 10.09 2.10
CA HIS A 107 -13.81 11.19 1.22
C HIS A 107 -14.19 12.56 1.77
N ALA A 108 -15.41 12.70 2.31
CA ALA A 108 -15.92 13.93 2.89
C ALA A 108 -15.21 14.32 4.20
N ALA A 109 -14.61 13.35 4.90
CA ALA A 109 -13.86 13.61 6.12
C ALA A 109 -12.71 14.62 5.88
N PRO A 110 -12.52 15.62 6.77
CA PRO A 110 -11.45 16.61 6.66
C PRO A 110 -10.07 15.95 6.52
N ARG A 111 -9.14 16.63 5.82
CA ARG A 111 -7.76 16.13 5.64
C ARG A 111 -7.02 15.92 6.97
N THR A 112 -7.40 16.66 8.01
CA THR A 112 -6.83 16.56 9.36
C THR A 112 -7.40 15.40 10.20
N ALA A 113 -8.54 14.83 9.80
CA ALA A 113 -9.19 13.76 10.54
C ALA A 113 -8.59 12.39 10.20
N LEU A 114 -7.28 12.23 10.44
CA LEU A 114 -6.53 11.03 10.05
C LEU A 114 -7.05 9.77 10.74
N GLN A 115 -7.26 9.80 12.07
CA GLN A 115 -7.80 8.66 12.80
C GLN A 115 -9.15 8.18 12.26
N LEU A 116 -10.05 9.11 11.88
CA LEU A 116 -11.33 8.75 11.26
C LEU A 116 -11.13 8.00 9.93
N LYS A 117 -10.20 8.46 9.10
CA LYS A 117 -9.87 7.79 7.83
C LYS A 117 -9.25 6.41 8.07
N ILE A 118 -8.39 6.28 9.09
CA ILE A 118 -7.80 5.01 9.51
C ILE A 118 -8.92 4.03 9.91
N ASP A 119 -9.78 4.42 10.85
CA ASP A 119 -10.84 3.55 11.37
C ASP A 119 -11.79 3.07 10.25
N ILE A 120 -12.17 3.97 9.33
CA ILE A 120 -13.01 3.61 8.18
C ILE A 120 -12.30 2.63 7.24
N LEU A 121 -11.02 2.86 6.92
CA LEU A 121 -10.26 1.97 6.05
C LEU A 121 -10.03 0.58 6.69
N GLU A 122 -9.84 0.51 8.01
CA GLU A 122 -9.77 -0.78 8.72
C GLU A 122 -11.07 -1.57 8.62
N ALA A 123 -12.21 -0.91 8.87
CA ALA A 123 -13.53 -1.53 8.72
C ALA A 123 -13.80 -1.97 7.28
N LEU A 124 -13.44 -1.15 6.30
CA LEU A 124 -13.54 -1.49 4.88
C LEU A 124 -12.67 -2.70 4.53
N ARG A 125 -11.43 -2.73 5.02
CA ARG A 125 -10.51 -3.85 4.79
C ARG A 125 -11.07 -5.15 5.38
N LEU A 126 -11.69 -5.08 6.56
CA LEU A 126 -12.40 -6.22 7.13
C LEU A 126 -13.50 -6.70 6.17
N CYS A 127 -14.36 -5.80 5.66
CA CYS A 127 -15.39 -6.16 4.68
C CYS A 127 -14.81 -6.85 3.43
N LEU A 128 -13.69 -6.34 2.90
CA LEU A 128 -13.03 -6.88 1.70
C LEU A 128 -12.42 -8.28 1.91
N LYS A 129 -12.07 -8.63 3.15
CA LYS A 129 -11.55 -9.96 3.49
C LYS A 129 -12.64 -11.02 3.53
N GLU A 130 -13.87 -10.66 3.89
CA GLU A 130 -14.96 -11.62 4.11
C GLU A 130 -15.43 -12.33 2.84
N SER A 131 -15.49 -11.65 1.68
CA SER A 131 -16.06 -12.29 0.48
C SER A 131 -15.61 -11.69 -0.86
N HIS A 132 -15.73 -12.49 -1.92
CA HIS A 132 -15.61 -12.02 -3.31
C HIS A 132 -16.70 -10.99 -3.67
N ARG A 133 -17.88 -11.11 -3.04
CA ARG A 133 -19.00 -10.19 -3.23
C ARG A 133 -18.63 -8.78 -2.81
N THR A 134 -18.11 -8.58 -1.61
CA THR A 134 -17.74 -7.24 -1.11
C THR A 134 -16.65 -6.61 -1.97
N ARG A 135 -15.68 -7.39 -2.45
CA ARG A 135 -14.68 -6.92 -3.43
C ARG A 135 -15.31 -6.50 -4.76
N THR A 136 -16.34 -7.20 -5.23
CA THR A 136 -17.09 -6.80 -6.43
C THR A 136 -17.85 -5.50 -6.22
N VAL A 137 -18.54 -5.37 -5.08
CA VAL A 137 -19.26 -4.15 -4.69
C VAL A 137 -18.28 -2.97 -4.63
N PHE A 138 -17.16 -3.13 -3.94
CA PHE A 138 -16.10 -2.13 -3.83
C PHE A 138 -15.68 -1.58 -5.20
N ARG A 139 -15.47 -2.45 -6.20
CA ARG A 139 -15.18 -2.00 -7.57
C ARG A 139 -16.34 -1.23 -8.19
N LYS A 140 -17.58 -1.75 -8.08
CA LYS A 140 -18.78 -1.12 -8.68
C LYS A 140 -19.01 0.29 -8.16
N VAL A 141 -18.75 0.53 -6.87
CA VAL A 141 -18.93 1.84 -6.22
C VAL A 141 -17.69 2.75 -6.34
N ASN A 142 -16.77 2.44 -7.26
CA ASN A 142 -15.52 3.18 -7.48
C ASN A 142 -14.60 3.26 -6.25
N GLY A 143 -14.61 2.23 -5.40
CA GLY A 143 -13.85 2.21 -4.15
C GLY A 143 -12.35 2.45 -4.31
N PHE A 144 -11.74 2.03 -5.42
CA PHE A 144 -10.34 2.32 -5.69
C PHE A 144 -10.04 3.82 -5.81
N VAL A 145 -10.96 4.59 -6.41
CA VAL A 145 -10.82 6.04 -6.55
C VAL A 145 -10.90 6.70 -5.17
N TYR A 146 -11.87 6.30 -4.35
CA TYR A 146 -12.02 6.79 -2.99
C TYR A 146 -10.80 6.48 -2.12
N VAL A 147 -10.33 5.22 -2.12
CA VAL A 147 -9.15 4.81 -1.33
C VAL A 147 -7.88 5.53 -1.81
N THR A 148 -7.68 5.69 -3.11
CA THR A 148 -6.53 6.43 -3.65
C THR A 148 -6.61 7.93 -3.29
N SER A 149 -7.81 8.51 -3.24
CA SER A 149 -8.01 9.92 -2.87
C SER A 149 -7.57 10.24 -1.43
N VAL A 150 -7.49 9.24 -0.56
CA VAL A 150 -7.00 9.40 0.82
C VAL A 150 -5.55 9.90 0.84
N LEU A 151 -4.73 9.52 -0.15
CA LEU A 151 -3.35 10.00 -0.26
C LEU A 151 -3.25 11.53 -0.42
N VAL A 152 -4.29 12.17 -0.94
CA VAL A 152 -4.36 13.65 -1.03
C VAL A 152 -4.45 14.30 0.36
N ALA A 153 -4.93 13.58 1.38
CA ALA A 153 -4.88 14.07 2.76
C ALA A 153 -3.44 14.15 3.30
N LEU A 154 -2.51 13.41 2.68
CA LEU A 154 -1.09 13.36 3.03
C LEU A 154 -0.23 14.29 2.15
N GLU A 155 -0.86 15.16 1.37
CA GLU A 155 -0.19 16.11 0.50
C GLU A 155 0.85 16.95 1.27
N GLY A 156 2.08 16.94 0.77
CA GLY A 156 3.22 17.67 1.33
C GLY A 156 3.70 17.20 2.70
N LYS A 157 3.20 16.08 3.24
CA LYS A 157 3.59 15.60 4.58
C LYS A 157 4.95 14.90 4.61
N LEU A 158 5.37 14.30 3.50
CA LEU A 158 6.57 13.47 3.43
C LEU A 158 7.81 14.22 2.91
N CYS A 159 7.85 15.54 3.05
CA CYS A 159 9.04 16.35 2.71
C CYS A 159 9.96 16.62 3.92
N THR A 160 9.42 16.55 5.13
CA THR A 160 10.13 16.76 6.40
C THR A 160 9.95 15.56 7.32
N ILE A 161 10.76 15.45 8.38
CA ILE A 161 10.58 14.41 9.40
C ILE A 161 9.18 14.52 9.98
N GLU A 162 8.38 13.48 9.75
CA GLU A 162 7.01 13.38 10.18
C GLU A 162 6.96 12.97 11.65
N THR A 163 6.22 13.73 12.45
CA THR A 163 6.08 13.51 13.90
C THR A 163 4.80 12.78 14.24
N ASN A 164 3.81 12.77 13.34
CA ASN A 164 2.57 12.05 13.54
C ASN A 164 2.66 10.62 12.96
N PRO A 165 2.66 9.57 13.80
CA PRO A 165 2.72 8.18 13.33
C PRO A 165 1.48 7.77 12.51
N GLU A 166 0.36 8.48 12.65
CA GLU A 166 -0.87 8.22 11.89
C GLU A 166 -0.68 8.42 10.39
N ILE A 167 0.24 9.28 9.97
CA ILE A 167 0.48 9.56 8.54
C ILE A 167 1.06 8.33 7.82
N LEU A 168 2.08 7.71 8.42
CA LEU A 168 2.69 6.50 7.86
C LEU A 168 1.75 5.30 7.99
N ASN A 169 1.00 5.21 9.09
CA ASN A 169 -0.03 4.18 9.25
C ASN A 169 -1.12 4.30 8.17
N LEU A 170 -1.63 5.52 7.95
CA LEU A 170 -2.64 5.78 6.91
C LEU A 170 -2.11 5.46 5.52
N LEU A 171 -0.87 5.86 5.22
CA LEU A 171 -0.20 5.54 3.95
C LEU A 171 -0.14 4.02 3.73
N GLN A 172 0.36 3.26 4.70
CA GLN A 172 0.43 1.80 4.63
C GLN A 172 -0.96 1.18 4.46
N LEU A 173 -1.94 1.66 5.22
CA LEU A 173 -3.30 1.14 5.23
C LEU A 173 -4.01 1.35 3.88
N VAL A 174 -3.75 2.45 3.18
CA VAL A 174 -4.25 2.68 1.81
C VAL A 174 -3.75 1.58 0.87
N PHE A 175 -2.45 1.31 0.84
CA PHE A 175 -1.88 0.27 -0.02
C PHE A 175 -2.35 -1.14 0.37
N HIS A 176 -2.45 -1.44 1.67
CA HIS A 176 -2.98 -2.72 2.15
C HIS A 176 -4.43 -2.91 1.72
N THR A 177 -5.25 -1.87 1.80
CA THR A 177 -6.66 -1.91 1.37
C THR A 177 -6.77 -2.19 -0.13
N ILE A 178 -5.95 -1.53 -0.94
CA ILE A 178 -5.86 -1.76 -2.40
C ILE A 178 -5.44 -3.21 -2.69
N SER A 179 -4.42 -3.73 -2.00
CA SER A 179 -3.96 -5.13 -2.13
C SER A 179 -5.09 -6.11 -1.81
N THR A 180 -5.76 -5.90 -0.67
CA THR A 180 -6.88 -6.73 -0.20
C THR A 180 -8.03 -6.75 -1.21
N ALA A 181 -8.36 -5.60 -1.81
CA ALA A 181 -9.42 -5.48 -2.81
C ALA A 181 -9.11 -6.22 -4.12
N MET A 182 -7.84 -6.35 -4.51
CA MET A 182 -7.43 -7.04 -5.73
C MET A 182 -7.16 -8.53 -5.53
N ARG A 183 -6.95 -8.96 -4.28
CA ARG A 183 -6.54 -10.32 -3.94
C ARG A 183 -7.56 -11.36 -4.41
N PHE A 184 -7.08 -12.32 -5.22
CA PHE A 184 -7.91 -13.34 -5.87
C PHE A 184 -9.11 -12.76 -6.66
N GLU A 185 -8.99 -11.52 -7.15
CA GLU A 185 -10.02 -10.79 -7.90
C GLU A 185 -9.43 -10.15 -9.16
N PRO A 186 -9.28 -10.91 -10.26
CA PRO A 186 -8.62 -10.41 -11.47
C PRO A 186 -9.35 -9.22 -12.12
N ALA A 187 -10.68 -9.16 -11.97
CA ALA A 187 -11.47 -8.04 -12.49
C ALA A 187 -11.17 -6.73 -11.72
N ASN A 188 -10.88 -6.82 -10.42
CA ASN A 188 -10.45 -5.69 -9.61
C ASN A 188 -9.03 -5.27 -9.95
N ALA A 189 -8.11 -6.22 -10.11
CA ALA A 189 -6.75 -5.93 -10.55
C ALA A 189 -6.71 -5.25 -11.94
N LYS A 190 -7.57 -5.71 -12.87
CA LYS A 190 -7.70 -5.07 -14.19
C LYS A 190 -8.25 -3.65 -14.09
N PHE A 191 -9.26 -3.41 -13.26
CA PHE A 191 -9.81 -2.08 -13.02
C PHE A 191 -8.75 -1.15 -12.44
N PHE A 192 -8.07 -1.56 -11.36
CA PHE A 192 -7.01 -0.78 -10.73
C PHE A 192 -5.91 -0.39 -11.72
N TYR A 193 -5.48 -1.31 -12.59
CA TYR A 193 -4.48 -0.99 -13.61
C TYR A 193 -4.93 0.09 -14.60
N HIS A 194 -6.16 0.00 -15.13
CA HIS A 194 -6.63 0.92 -16.16
C HIS A 194 -7.09 2.26 -15.58
N GLU A 195 -7.79 2.24 -14.45
CA GLU A 195 -8.45 3.41 -13.88
C GLU A 195 -7.61 4.15 -12.85
N ILE A 196 -6.56 3.52 -12.30
CA ILE A 196 -5.72 4.11 -11.25
C ILE A 196 -4.25 4.17 -11.67
N CYS A 197 -3.61 3.02 -11.95
CA CYS A 197 -2.16 3.01 -12.25
C CYS A 197 -1.82 3.83 -13.50
N LYS A 198 -2.61 3.70 -14.56
CA LYS A 198 -2.35 4.39 -15.84
C LYS A 198 -2.72 5.87 -15.86
N THR A 199 -3.54 6.30 -14.92
CA THR A 199 -4.26 7.58 -15.00
C THR A 199 -3.78 8.58 -13.96
N SER A 200 -3.71 8.18 -12.68
CA SER A 200 -3.54 9.14 -11.58
C SER A 200 -2.60 8.70 -10.46
N LEU A 201 -2.24 7.41 -10.34
CA LEU A 201 -1.46 6.91 -9.20
C LEU A 201 -0.14 7.66 -9.01
N CYS A 202 0.66 7.80 -10.08
CA CYS A 202 1.95 8.49 -10.02
C CYS A 202 1.78 9.97 -9.67
N ASP A 203 0.76 10.63 -10.22
CA ASP A 203 0.48 12.04 -9.93
C ASP A 203 0.12 12.23 -8.46
N THR A 204 -0.76 11.39 -7.93
CA THR A 204 -1.13 11.39 -6.51
C THR A 204 0.06 11.12 -5.59
N LEU A 205 0.94 10.16 -5.94
CA LEU A 205 2.12 9.85 -5.12
C LEU A 205 3.14 11.00 -5.11
N ARG A 206 3.24 11.78 -6.20
CA ARG A 206 4.11 12.97 -6.23
C ARG A 206 3.63 14.08 -5.31
N LEU A 207 2.32 14.17 -5.04
CA LEU A 207 1.76 15.14 -4.10
C LEU A 207 2.18 14.90 -2.65
N LEU A 208 2.66 13.70 -2.29
CA LEU A 208 3.09 13.39 -0.91
C LEU A 208 4.25 14.26 -0.42
N GLY A 209 5.02 14.88 -1.32
CA GLY A 209 6.15 15.76 -1.00
C GLY A 209 7.51 15.05 -0.95
N CYS A 210 7.57 13.73 -1.08
CA CYS A 210 8.82 12.96 -1.15
C CYS A 210 9.37 12.81 -2.58
N PHE A 211 8.61 13.22 -3.60
CA PHE A 211 9.04 13.27 -5.00
C PHE A 211 8.92 14.70 -5.53
N THR A 212 9.59 14.98 -6.64
CA THR A 212 9.41 16.25 -7.34
C THR A 212 8.02 16.37 -7.94
N SER A 213 7.42 17.55 -7.79
CA SER A 213 6.09 17.86 -8.35
C SER A 213 6.08 17.91 -9.88
N GLU A 214 7.21 18.24 -10.51
CA GLU A 214 7.34 18.24 -11.96
C GLU A 214 7.30 16.82 -12.52
N LYS A 215 6.63 16.66 -13.67
CA LYS A 215 6.64 15.39 -14.39
C LYS A 215 7.94 15.30 -15.17
N VAL A 216 8.80 14.40 -14.73
CA VAL A 216 10.10 14.15 -15.35
C VAL A 216 10.02 12.81 -16.05
N ASP A 217 10.02 12.83 -17.38
CA ASP A 217 9.82 11.62 -18.19
C ASP A 217 11.12 10.83 -18.43
N ALA A 218 12.28 11.42 -18.13
CA ALA A 218 13.58 10.80 -18.36
C ALA A 218 14.59 11.13 -17.25
N LEU A 219 15.47 10.18 -16.95
CA LEU A 219 16.65 10.42 -16.12
C LEU A 219 17.63 11.31 -16.88
N ALA A 220 18.27 12.24 -16.17
CA ALA A 220 19.34 13.06 -16.74
C ALA A 220 20.56 12.17 -17.05
N GLU A 221 21.30 12.47 -18.12
CA GLU A 221 22.59 11.84 -18.41
C GLU A 221 23.58 12.20 -17.30
N CYS A 222 24.16 11.20 -16.65
CA CYS A 222 25.09 11.39 -15.52
C CYS A 222 26.28 10.44 -15.67
N ASP A 223 27.49 10.95 -15.42
CA ASP A 223 28.68 10.11 -15.31
C ASP A 223 28.61 9.32 -13.99
N VAL A 224 28.49 7.99 -14.10
CA VAL A 224 28.35 7.09 -12.95
C VAL A 224 29.72 6.87 -12.33
N GLU A 225 30.06 7.65 -11.30
CA GLU A 225 31.20 7.34 -10.43
C GLU A 225 30.85 6.22 -9.43
N PRO A 226 31.83 5.42 -8.97
CA PRO A 226 31.59 4.34 -8.01
C PRO A 226 30.99 4.90 -6.71
N GLN A 227 29.76 4.48 -6.45
CA GLN A 227 28.93 4.97 -5.34
C GLN A 227 29.57 4.65 -3.98
N SER A 228 29.30 5.47 -2.97
CA SER A 228 29.65 5.15 -1.59
C SER A 228 28.79 3.98 -1.09
N SER A 229 29.45 2.86 -0.77
CA SER A 229 28.81 1.65 -0.22
C SER A 229 27.91 1.97 1.00
N ASP A 230 28.30 2.99 1.77
CA ASP A 230 27.60 3.39 3.00
C ASP A 230 26.19 3.96 2.73
N LEU A 231 26.01 4.76 1.68
CA LEU A 231 24.69 5.34 1.35
C LEU A 231 23.72 4.26 0.83
N GLN A 232 24.23 3.30 0.05
CA GLN A 232 23.43 2.18 -0.42
C GLN A 232 22.91 1.32 0.75
N ASP A 233 23.75 1.12 1.78
CA ASP A 233 23.36 0.39 2.99
C ASP A 233 22.28 1.11 3.80
N VAL A 234 22.31 2.45 3.85
CA VAL A 234 21.25 3.26 4.49
C VAL A 234 19.90 3.03 3.78
N TYR A 235 19.86 3.14 2.45
CA TYR A 235 18.63 2.89 1.70
C TYR A 235 18.16 1.44 1.81
N HIS A 236 19.08 0.49 1.83
CA HIS A 236 18.73 -0.91 2.00
C HIS A 236 18.09 -1.19 3.36
N LYS A 237 18.66 -0.64 4.45
CA LYS A 237 18.09 -0.74 5.81
C LYS A 237 16.71 -0.11 5.89
N LEU A 238 16.53 1.08 5.31
CA LEU A 238 15.22 1.75 5.25
C LEU A 238 14.20 0.92 4.46
N PHE A 239 14.61 0.36 3.32
CA PHE A 239 13.71 -0.43 2.47
C PHE A 239 13.27 -1.74 3.14
N VAL A 240 14.16 -2.42 3.87
CA VAL A 240 13.84 -3.69 4.54
C VAL A 240 13.21 -3.49 5.93
N GLY A 241 13.40 -2.31 6.53
CA GLY A 241 12.96 -1.98 7.88
C GLY A 241 11.45 -1.77 8.06
N SER A 242 11.09 -1.23 9.21
CA SER A 242 9.70 -0.93 9.57
C SER A 242 9.16 0.27 8.79
N ILE A 243 7.96 0.13 8.23
CA ILE A 243 7.28 1.21 7.49
C ILE A 243 6.64 2.22 8.45
N THR A 244 6.07 1.75 9.57
CA THR A 244 5.37 2.61 10.54
C THR A 244 6.31 3.36 11.46
N ASN A 245 7.45 2.75 11.79
CA ASN A 245 8.47 3.31 12.68
C ASN A 245 9.84 3.27 11.98
N PRO A 246 10.06 4.09 10.92
CA PRO A 246 11.32 4.10 10.20
C PRO A 246 12.43 4.76 11.02
N GLU A 247 13.61 4.17 11.02
CA GLU A 247 14.83 4.76 11.59
C GLU A 247 15.45 5.71 10.57
N LEU A 248 15.02 6.98 10.60
CA LEU A 248 15.56 8.02 9.73
C LEU A 248 16.93 8.47 10.23
N THR A 249 17.90 8.56 9.32
CA THR A 249 19.25 9.05 9.61
C THR A 249 19.45 10.44 9.05
N ASP A 250 20.30 11.26 9.70
CA ASP A 250 20.65 12.60 9.21
C ASP A 250 21.55 12.57 7.96
N ALA A 251 21.96 11.38 7.51
CA ALA A 251 22.82 11.18 6.34
C ALA A 251 22.09 11.45 5.01
N VAL A 252 20.76 11.36 5.00
CA VAL A 252 19.93 11.55 3.81
C VAL A 252 18.77 12.48 4.14
N CYS A 253 18.35 13.31 3.18
CA CYS A 253 17.21 14.19 3.43
C CYS A 253 15.91 13.39 3.62
N PRO A 254 14.97 13.87 4.46
CA PRO A 254 13.76 13.12 4.80
C PRO A 254 12.94 12.69 3.58
N SER A 255 12.84 13.55 2.56
CA SER A 255 12.13 13.25 1.32
C SER A 255 12.62 11.98 0.63
N LEU A 256 13.93 11.76 0.54
CA LEU A 256 14.50 10.55 -0.07
C LEU A 256 14.25 9.30 0.78
N SER A 257 14.27 9.42 2.11
CA SER A 257 13.90 8.33 3.01
C SER A 257 12.44 7.93 2.82
N TYR A 258 11.52 8.90 2.77
CA TYR A 258 10.10 8.61 2.52
C TYR A 258 9.85 8.10 1.09
N ALA A 259 10.58 8.58 0.08
CA ALA A 259 10.53 8.01 -1.26
C ALA A 259 10.91 6.52 -1.24
N THR A 260 11.94 6.15 -0.47
CA THR A 260 12.35 4.75 -0.25
C THR A 260 11.21 3.93 0.36
N LEU A 261 10.51 4.46 1.35
CA LEU A 261 9.35 3.80 1.97
C LEU A 261 8.15 3.68 1.03
N VAL A 262 7.89 4.68 0.17
CA VAL A 262 6.85 4.58 -0.86
C VAL A 262 7.21 3.48 -1.87
N TYR A 263 8.47 3.40 -2.30
CA TYR A 263 8.94 2.30 -3.15
C TYR A 263 8.80 0.94 -2.47
N ARG A 264 9.05 0.87 -1.17
CA ARG A 264 8.83 -0.33 -0.36
C ARG A 264 7.36 -0.76 -0.36
N LEU A 265 6.43 0.18 -0.17
CA LEU A 265 4.99 -0.08 -0.24
C LEU A 265 4.53 -0.51 -1.64
N LEU A 266 5.07 0.10 -2.69
CA LEU A 266 4.80 -0.28 -4.08
C LEU A 266 5.36 -1.67 -4.40
N TYR A 267 6.52 -2.03 -3.85
CA TYR A 267 7.09 -3.36 -3.96
C TYR A 267 6.18 -4.41 -3.31
N ASP A 268 5.73 -4.15 -2.07
CA ASP A 268 4.81 -5.04 -1.37
C ASP A 268 3.47 -5.16 -2.09
N LEU A 269 2.98 -4.07 -2.69
CA LEU A 269 1.76 -4.09 -3.50
C LEU A 269 1.98 -4.88 -4.79
N ALA A 270 3.10 -4.71 -5.49
CA ALA A 270 3.39 -5.41 -6.74
C ALA A 270 3.43 -6.94 -6.57
N LEU A 271 3.84 -7.40 -5.38
CA LEU A 271 3.99 -8.80 -5.01
C LEU A 271 2.86 -9.35 -4.11
N ASP A 272 1.90 -8.51 -3.71
CA ASP A 272 0.81 -8.86 -2.79
C ASP A 272 1.30 -9.41 -1.43
N LEU A 273 2.28 -8.72 -0.81
CA LEU A 273 2.96 -9.17 0.43
C LEU A 273 2.31 -8.71 1.74
N PHE A 274 1.28 -7.86 1.70
CA PHE A 274 0.70 -7.22 2.90
C PHE A 274 0.10 -8.16 3.97
N ASP A 275 -0.28 -9.40 3.64
CA ASP A 275 -0.76 -10.38 4.64
C ASP A 275 0.32 -11.43 5.01
N LYS A 276 1.57 -11.27 4.54
CA LYS A 276 2.70 -12.18 4.84
C LYS A 276 3.82 -11.46 5.59
N PRO A 277 3.59 -10.99 6.83
CA PRO A 277 4.58 -10.22 7.59
C PRO A 277 5.86 -11.02 7.91
N ASN A 278 5.84 -12.36 7.83
CA ASN A 278 6.98 -13.22 8.12
C ASN A 278 7.95 -13.44 6.95
N LEU A 279 7.62 -12.94 5.75
CA LEU A 279 8.56 -12.92 4.63
C LEU A 279 9.29 -11.58 4.69
N ASN A 280 10.22 -11.45 5.63
CA ASN A 280 11.10 -10.28 5.70
C ASN A 280 11.64 -10.00 4.31
N THR A 281 11.47 -8.80 3.80
CA THR A 281 11.99 -8.44 2.47
C THR A 281 13.50 -8.55 2.39
N GLY A 282 14.19 -8.52 3.53
CA GLY A 282 15.62 -8.88 3.62
C GLY A 282 15.93 -10.34 3.32
N VAL A 283 14.94 -11.24 3.35
CA VAL A 283 15.07 -12.67 2.99
C VAL A 283 14.81 -12.89 1.48
N LEU A 284 13.94 -12.09 0.85
CA LEU A 284 13.76 -12.12 -0.62
C LEU A 284 14.86 -11.34 -1.36
N MET A 285 15.36 -10.28 -0.75
CA MET A 285 16.36 -9.40 -1.34
C MET A 285 17.74 -9.75 -0.77
N LYS A 286 18.49 -10.60 -1.48
CA LYS A 286 19.95 -10.62 -1.31
C LYS A 286 20.47 -9.24 -1.69
N SER A 287 21.28 -8.62 -0.84
CA SER A 287 21.88 -7.30 -1.08
C SER A 287 22.43 -7.23 -2.51
N PRO A 288 22.11 -6.17 -3.31
CA PRO A 288 22.66 -6.04 -4.64
C PRO A 288 24.17 -5.80 -4.53
N SER A 289 24.95 -6.88 -4.58
CA SER A 289 26.40 -6.84 -4.59
C SER A 289 26.87 -6.42 -5.97
N LEU A 290 27.35 -5.18 -6.07
CA LEU A 290 28.05 -4.65 -7.25
C LEU A 290 29.52 -5.08 -7.34
N SER A 291 29.97 -6.05 -6.52
CA SER A 291 31.32 -6.63 -6.61
C SER A 291 31.27 -8.05 -7.16
N ARG A 292 31.74 -8.19 -8.40
CA ARG A 292 32.03 -9.48 -9.02
C ARG A 292 33.29 -10.07 -8.38
N GLN A 293 33.17 -11.24 -7.72
CA GLN A 293 34.07 -12.41 -7.73
C GLN A 293 34.13 -13.14 -6.38
N ALA A 294 34.25 -14.47 -6.50
CA ALA A 294 34.63 -15.45 -5.49
C ALA A 294 33.55 -15.87 -4.46
N SER A 295 32.92 -16.98 -4.80
CA SER A 295 32.57 -18.05 -3.87
C SER A 295 33.68 -18.31 -2.84
N ILE A 296 33.49 -17.90 -1.58
CA ILE A 296 34.19 -18.46 -0.42
C ILE A 296 33.19 -18.49 0.75
N GLU A 297 32.85 -19.70 1.18
CA GLU A 297 32.08 -20.02 2.39
C GLU A 297 32.83 -19.56 3.65
N PRO A 298 32.17 -19.01 4.69
CA PRO A 298 32.81 -18.82 5.99
C PRO A 298 32.86 -20.15 6.73
N GLN A 299 34.06 -20.74 6.85
CA GLN A 299 34.32 -21.86 7.76
C GLN A 299 34.25 -21.37 9.21
N ILE A 300 33.23 -21.81 9.96
CA ILE A 300 33.24 -21.75 11.41
C ILE A 300 33.94 -23.02 11.92
N ASN A 301 35.15 -22.84 12.44
CA ASN A 301 35.91 -23.84 13.15
C ASN A 301 35.27 -24.15 14.51
N THR A 302 34.72 -25.34 14.68
CA THR A 302 34.63 -26.00 15.98
C THR A 302 34.99 -27.48 15.87
N SER A 303 36.06 -27.82 16.57
CA SER A 303 36.66 -29.14 16.73
C SER A 303 35.70 -30.22 17.24
N GLY A 304 35.65 -31.38 16.57
CA GLY A 304 35.04 -32.61 17.09
C GLY A 304 35.00 -33.72 16.04
N LYS A 305 35.70 -34.83 16.29
CA LYS A 305 35.90 -35.96 15.36
C LYS A 305 34.61 -36.77 15.10
N ARG A 306 34.40 -37.09 13.81
CA ARG A 306 33.71 -38.27 13.19
C ARG A 306 32.18 -38.39 13.32
N SER A 307 31.47 -38.13 12.23
CA SER A 307 30.85 -39.17 11.37
C SER A 307 30.20 -38.54 10.13
N ASN A 308 30.47 -39.12 8.97
CA ASN A 308 29.89 -38.72 7.69
C ASN A 308 28.41 -39.08 7.65
N VAL A 309 27.53 -38.08 7.66
CA VAL A 309 26.22 -38.15 7.02
C VAL A 309 26.07 -36.85 6.25
N ASN A 310 26.02 -36.93 4.91
CA ASN A 310 25.59 -35.83 4.07
C ASN A 310 24.13 -35.51 4.45
N SER A 311 23.93 -34.53 5.31
CA SER A 311 22.63 -33.90 5.47
C SER A 311 22.32 -33.15 4.18
N LEU A 312 21.51 -33.79 3.32
CA LEU A 312 20.83 -33.08 2.25
C LEU A 312 20.08 -31.92 2.90
N ASN A 313 20.53 -30.70 2.65
CA ASN A 313 19.87 -29.49 3.12
C ASN A 313 18.58 -29.36 2.29
N LEU A 314 17.52 -30.06 2.73
CA LEU A 314 16.20 -30.10 2.12
C LEU A 314 15.36 -28.85 2.47
N ASN A 315 16.00 -27.72 2.74
CA ASN A 315 15.28 -26.45 2.71
C ASN A 315 15.12 -26.08 1.24
N PRO A 316 13.89 -26.14 0.68
CA PRO A 316 13.70 -25.67 -0.69
C PRO A 316 14.20 -24.23 -0.77
N PRO A 317 14.96 -23.85 -1.81
CA PRO A 317 15.31 -22.46 -2.02
C PRO A 317 14.03 -21.64 -2.01
N ILE A 318 14.06 -20.51 -1.29
CA ILE A 318 12.92 -19.61 -1.17
C ILE A 318 12.44 -19.30 -2.59
N PRO A 319 11.18 -19.58 -2.92
CA PRO A 319 10.68 -19.38 -4.27
C PRO A 319 10.83 -17.92 -4.68
N ASP A 320 11.35 -17.69 -5.88
CA ASP A 320 11.50 -16.34 -6.42
C ASP A 320 10.16 -15.57 -6.37
N PRO A 321 10.19 -14.27 -6.02
CA PRO A 321 8.99 -13.45 -5.97
C PRO A 321 8.31 -13.38 -7.34
N ILE A 322 6.98 -13.52 -7.36
CA ILE A 322 6.16 -13.44 -8.57
C ILE A 322 5.45 -12.09 -8.60
N ILE A 323 5.54 -11.38 -9.73
CA ILE A 323 4.84 -10.12 -9.94
C ILE A 323 3.34 -10.42 -10.09
N VAL A 324 2.54 -9.98 -9.12
CA VAL A 324 1.08 -10.12 -9.13
C VAL A 324 0.44 -8.92 -9.83
N HIS A 325 0.97 -7.72 -9.60
CA HIS A 325 0.41 -6.47 -10.09
C HIS A 325 1.43 -5.69 -10.96
N PRO A 326 1.62 -6.06 -12.24
CA PRO A 326 2.63 -5.47 -13.10
C PRO A 326 2.43 -3.97 -13.37
N GLY A 327 1.19 -3.48 -13.26
CA GLY A 327 0.90 -2.04 -13.35
C GLY A 327 1.60 -1.20 -12.28
N VAL A 328 1.83 -1.78 -11.10
CA VAL A 328 2.53 -1.10 -9.99
C VAL A 328 4.02 -0.98 -10.32
N VAL A 329 4.62 -1.97 -10.97
CA VAL A 329 6.02 -1.91 -11.44
C VAL A 329 6.19 -0.80 -12.49
N VAL A 330 5.19 -0.59 -13.36
CA VAL A 330 5.20 0.56 -14.29
C VAL A 330 5.19 1.88 -13.52
N ALA A 331 4.35 2.01 -12.50
CA ALA A 331 4.32 3.21 -11.66
C ALA A 331 5.66 3.44 -10.94
N MET A 332 6.30 2.38 -10.42
CA MET A 332 7.64 2.45 -9.84
C MET A 332 8.67 3.01 -10.82
N LEU A 333 8.64 2.59 -12.09
CA LEU A 333 9.52 3.11 -13.14
C LEU A 333 9.22 4.57 -13.51
N GLN A 334 7.94 4.96 -13.54
CA GLN A 334 7.53 6.33 -13.83
C GLN A 334 7.88 7.32 -12.72
N LEU A 335 7.91 6.87 -11.48
CA LEU A 335 8.32 7.69 -10.33
C LEU A 335 9.84 7.85 -10.21
N LEU A 336 10.62 7.01 -10.89
CA LEU A 336 12.08 6.95 -10.73
C LEU A 336 12.77 8.28 -11.07
N PRO A 337 12.42 8.98 -12.18
CA PRO A 337 13.01 10.28 -12.50
C PRO A 337 12.51 11.42 -11.60
N CYS A 338 11.48 11.17 -10.79
CA CYS A 338 10.93 12.15 -9.84
C CYS A 338 11.65 12.12 -8.49
N ILE A 339 12.65 11.25 -8.31
CA ILE A 339 13.55 11.27 -7.16
C ILE A 339 14.62 12.33 -7.41
N LYS A 340 14.52 13.50 -6.77
CA LYS A 340 15.57 14.53 -6.81
C LYS A 340 15.83 15.12 -5.43
N SER A 341 17.05 15.59 -5.23
CA SER A 341 17.49 16.33 -4.05
C SER A 341 18.49 17.41 -4.50
N GLU A 342 18.80 18.35 -3.63
CA GLU A 342 19.86 19.35 -3.85
C GLU A 342 21.22 18.66 -4.08
N ASN A 343 21.48 17.58 -3.34
CA ASN A 343 22.65 16.74 -3.55
C ASN A 343 22.34 15.65 -4.59
N HIS A 344 22.90 15.84 -5.79
CA HIS A 344 22.68 14.96 -6.92
C HIS A 344 23.13 13.51 -6.63
N ASP A 345 24.31 13.32 -6.05
CA ASP A 345 24.91 12.00 -5.80
C ASP A 345 24.04 11.14 -4.88
N VAL A 346 23.48 11.76 -3.84
CA VAL A 346 22.59 11.08 -2.88
C VAL A 346 21.29 10.65 -3.55
N SER A 347 20.69 11.52 -4.36
CA SER A 347 19.47 11.18 -5.11
C SER A 347 19.70 10.12 -6.20
N LEU A 348 20.83 10.20 -6.91
CA LEU A 348 21.26 9.21 -7.90
C LEU A 348 21.49 7.84 -7.24
N THR A 349 21.99 7.84 -6.00
CA THR A 349 22.20 6.61 -5.24
C THR A 349 20.90 5.89 -4.93
N LEU A 350 19.86 6.63 -4.54
CA LEU A 350 18.53 6.06 -4.38
C LEU A 350 17.95 5.56 -5.71
N GLN A 351 18.09 6.34 -6.79
CA GLN A 351 17.62 5.92 -8.13
C GLN A 351 18.28 4.61 -8.58
N LEU A 352 19.60 4.47 -8.39
CA LEU A 352 20.32 3.25 -8.74
C LEU A 352 19.94 2.08 -7.83
N TYR A 353 19.80 2.30 -6.53
CA TYR A 353 19.31 1.28 -5.58
C TYR A 353 17.95 0.73 -6.01
N VAL A 354 16.97 1.62 -6.21
CA VAL A 354 15.61 1.23 -6.62
C VAL A 354 15.60 0.58 -8.01
N SER A 355 16.45 1.04 -8.93
CA SER A 355 16.61 0.41 -10.25
C SER A 355 17.08 -1.04 -10.13
N GLU A 356 18.05 -1.32 -9.25
CA GLU A 356 18.48 -2.70 -8.97
C GLU A 356 17.37 -3.53 -8.32
N VAL A 357 16.55 -2.94 -7.45
CA VAL A 357 15.36 -3.62 -6.90
C VAL A 357 14.38 -4.00 -8.01
N ILE A 358 13.99 -3.06 -8.87
CA ILE A 358 13.06 -3.31 -9.98
C ILE A 358 13.65 -4.32 -10.97
N LYS A 359 14.95 -4.22 -11.26
CA LYS A 359 15.66 -5.15 -12.14
C LYS A 359 15.68 -6.56 -11.56
N SER A 360 15.93 -6.71 -10.26
CA SER A 360 15.87 -8.01 -9.57
C SER A 360 14.48 -8.64 -9.69
N LEU A 361 13.42 -7.83 -9.48
CA LEU A 361 12.04 -8.28 -9.64
C LEU A 361 11.76 -8.83 -11.05
N VAL A 362 12.17 -8.11 -12.10
CA VAL A 362 11.86 -8.49 -13.49
C VAL A 362 12.75 -9.64 -13.99
N ARG A 363 13.93 -9.85 -13.40
CA ARG A 363 14.88 -10.89 -13.81
C ARG A 363 14.48 -12.30 -13.39
N SER A 364 13.62 -12.51 -12.39
CA SER A 364 13.30 -13.87 -11.96
C SER A 364 12.70 -14.70 -13.09
N GLU A 365 13.15 -15.95 -13.24
CA GLU A 365 12.79 -16.82 -14.37
C GLU A 365 11.28 -17.05 -14.45
N ARG A 366 10.60 -17.08 -13.29
CA ARG A 366 9.13 -17.15 -13.20
C ARG A 366 8.43 -15.91 -13.76
N ASN A 367 8.95 -14.72 -13.47
CA ASN A 367 8.42 -13.47 -14.04
C ASN A 367 8.72 -13.36 -15.55
N GLN A 368 9.78 -14.01 -16.03
CA GLN A 368 10.06 -14.15 -17.45
C GLN A 368 9.15 -15.18 -18.17
N GLN A 369 8.64 -16.20 -17.48
CA GLN A 369 7.71 -17.18 -18.06
C GLN A 369 6.28 -16.61 -18.18
N ASP A 370 5.80 -15.79 -17.23
CA ASP A 370 4.52 -15.06 -17.35
C ASP A 370 4.57 -13.93 -18.41
N ARG A 371 5.77 -13.40 -18.69
CA ARG A 371 6.04 -12.47 -19.81
C ARG A 371 5.66 -13.08 -21.17
N PHE A 372 5.69 -14.42 -21.31
CA PHE A 372 5.28 -15.10 -22.54
C PHE A 372 3.76 -15.32 -22.68
N ARG A 373 2.96 -15.14 -21.60
CA ARG A 373 1.54 -15.53 -21.58
C ARG A 373 0.51 -14.39 -21.54
N SER A 374 0.89 -13.12 -21.31
CA SER A 374 -0.09 -12.01 -21.16
C SER A 374 0.02 -10.89 -22.22
N LYS A 375 -1.14 -10.31 -22.62
CA LYS A 375 -1.27 -9.13 -23.52
C LYS A 375 -0.68 -7.83 -22.95
N THR A 376 -0.13 -7.86 -21.74
CA THR A 376 0.67 -6.79 -21.10
C THR A 376 2.04 -6.56 -21.78
N ARG A 377 2.34 -7.36 -22.83
CA ARG A 377 3.51 -7.34 -23.72
C ARG A 377 4.01 -5.95 -24.13
N THR A 378 3.15 -4.99 -24.42
CA THR A 378 3.61 -3.74 -25.06
C THR A 378 4.05 -2.69 -24.04
N THR A 379 3.31 -2.50 -22.94
CA THR A 379 3.62 -1.41 -22.00
C THR A 379 4.78 -1.74 -21.08
N LEU A 380 4.88 -2.97 -20.54
CA LEU A 380 6.01 -3.32 -19.67
C LEU A 380 7.30 -3.42 -20.49
N CYS A 381 7.28 -4.05 -21.66
CA CYS A 381 8.46 -4.06 -22.53
C CYS A 381 8.77 -2.70 -23.14
N MET A 382 7.81 -1.82 -23.47
CA MET A 382 8.12 -0.47 -23.98
C MET A 382 8.52 0.52 -22.89
N VAL A 383 8.07 0.38 -21.65
CA VAL A 383 8.53 1.21 -20.52
C VAL A 383 9.87 0.67 -20.00
N LEU A 384 10.06 -0.64 -19.92
CA LEU A 384 11.40 -1.22 -19.69
C LEU A 384 12.32 -0.94 -20.89
N PHE A 385 11.84 -0.91 -22.14
CA PHE A 385 12.62 -0.37 -23.26
C PHE A 385 12.82 1.11 -23.01
N SER A 386 11.88 2.03 -23.14
CA SER A 386 12.13 3.47 -23.02
C SER A 386 12.91 3.91 -21.77
N THR A 387 12.54 3.44 -20.57
CA THR A 387 13.15 3.87 -19.29
C THR A 387 14.42 3.08 -18.97
N CYS A 388 14.45 1.75 -19.16
CA CYS A 388 15.73 1.04 -19.03
C CYS A 388 16.63 1.23 -20.24
N TRP A 389 16.17 1.69 -21.40
CA TRP A 389 16.97 2.05 -22.59
C TRP A 389 17.64 3.40 -22.39
N SER A 390 17.06 4.35 -21.65
CA SER A 390 17.81 5.49 -21.14
C SER A 390 18.91 5.04 -20.16
N VAL A 391 18.60 4.07 -19.30
CA VAL A 391 19.60 3.43 -18.41
C VAL A 391 20.58 2.51 -19.17
N LEU A 392 20.19 1.98 -20.33
CA LEU A 392 21.00 1.14 -21.23
C LEU A 392 21.79 2.00 -22.21
N LEU A 393 21.39 3.24 -22.47
CA LEU A 393 22.14 4.23 -23.25
C LEU A 393 23.29 4.78 -22.42
N LEU A 394 23.14 4.90 -21.10
CA LEU A 394 24.26 5.07 -20.15
C LEU A 394 25.33 3.95 -20.30
N LYS A 395 24.96 2.79 -20.84
CA LYS A 395 25.83 1.64 -21.10
C LYS A 395 26.69 1.79 -22.37
N LEU A 396 26.34 2.68 -23.30
CA LEU A 396 27.00 2.76 -24.62
C LEU A 396 28.18 3.73 -24.66
N SER A 397 28.45 4.49 -23.60
CA SER A 397 29.56 5.45 -23.55
C SER A 397 30.81 4.97 -22.81
N ASN A 398 30.84 3.76 -22.21
CA ASN A 398 32.02 3.32 -21.44
C ASN A 398 32.39 1.82 -21.66
N PRO A 399 33.50 1.51 -22.38
CA PRO A 399 33.88 0.15 -22.77
C PRO A 399 34.44 -0.74 -21.65
N GLN A 400 34.57 -0.25 -20.41
CA GLN A 400 35.15 -1.02 -19.28
C GLN A 400 34.12 -1.82 -18.45
N ILE A 401 32.81 -1.65 -18.67
CA ILE A 401 31.73 -2.34 -17.91
C ILE A 401 31.13 -3.53 -18.70
N SER A 402 31.90 -4.11 -19.64
CA SER A 402 31.43 -5.18 -20.52
C SER A 402 31.04 -6.49 -19.80
N GLY A 403 31.49 -6.70 -18.55
CA GLY A 403 31.32 -7.99 -17.88
C GLY A 403 30.14 -8.11 -16.90
N ILE A 404 29.42 -7.05 -16.52
CA ILE A 404 28.34 -7.15 -15.50
C ILE A 404 27.00 -7.54 -16.16
N PHE A 405 26.87 -7.36 -17.48
CA PHE A 405 25.63 -7.54 -18.24
C PHE A 405 25.83 -8.26 -19.58
N SER A 406 26.86 -9.10 -19.73
CA SER A 406 27.10 -9.92 -20.93
C SER A 406 25.99 -10.92 -21.24
N GLY A 407 25.05 -11.15 -20.32
CA GLY A 407 23.87 -12.01 -20.53
C GLY A 407 22.62 -11.29 -21.08
N TRP A 408 22.74 -10.07 -21.62
CA TRP A 408 21.60 -9.29 -22.14
C TRP A 408 21.36 -9.47 -23.65
N GLU A 409 22.16 -10.28 -24.34
CA GLU A 409 21.86 -10.70 -25.72
C GLU A 409 20.70 -11.71 -25.71
N ILE A 410 19.48 -11.18 -25.57
CA ILE A 410 18.28 -11.94 -25.86
C ILE A 410 18.10 -11.89 -27.37
N HIS A 411 18.53 -12.95 -28.07
CA HIS A 411 18.17 -13.20 -29.45
C HIS A 411 16.64 -13.18 -29.60
N PHE A 412 16.08 -12.09 -30.13
CA PHE A 412 14.69 -12.05 -30.57
C PHE A 412 14.66 -12.18 -32.10
N VAL A 413 14.39 -13.41 -32.56
CA VAL A 413 13.90 -13.66 -33.91
C VAL A 413 12.45 -13.18 -33.94
N VAL A 414 12.20 -12.10 -34.65
CA VAL A 414 10.87 -11.57 -34.91
C VAL A 414 10.19 -12.45 -35.96
N TYR A 415 9.10 -13.12 -35.60
CA TYR A 415 8.08 -13.50 -36.58
C TYR A 415 6.82 -12.70 -36.29
N LEU A 416 6.40 -11.99 -37.35
CA LEU A 416 5.30 -11.02 -37.47
C LEU A 416 3.98 -11.49 -36.87
#